data_AF-A0A2P6R3R9-F1
#
_entry.id   AF-A0A2P6R3R9-F1
#
_cell.length_a   1.000
_cell.length_b   1.000
_cell.length_c   1.000
_cell.angle_alpha   90.00
_cell.angle_beta   90.00
_cell.angle_gamma   90.00
#
_symmetry.space_group_name_H-M   'P 1'
#
loop_
_entity.id
_entity.type
_entity.pdbx_description
1 polymer ?
#
loop_
_entity_poly.entity_id
_entity_poly.type
_entity_poly.pdbx_seq_one_letter_code
_entity_poly.pdbx_strand_id
1 'polypeptide(L)'
;MHAYPYFAYTADPLNVQLDYALFRAPYPVVQDSSLANYNMFDATVDAFYSAIEKAGKPDVNIIVSKSGWPSAGNGNLTTLELDRTYK
;
A
#
# COMPACT_ATOMS: atom_id res chain seq x y z
N MET A 1 -6.82 8.68 6.11
CA MET A 1 -6.83 8.27 4.68
C MET A 1 -7.35 6.85 4.52
N HIS A 2 -7.71 6.46 3.30
CA HIS A 2 -8.06 5.09 2.92
C HIS A 2 -6.92 4.49 2.09
N ALA A 3 -6.29 3.42 2.59
CA ALA A 3 -5.19 2.75 1.90
C ALA A 3 -5.67 1.36 1.46
N TYR A 4 -5.91 1.19 0.16
CA TYR A 4 -6.39 -0.07 -0.41
C TYR A 4 -5.46 -0.53 -1.53
N PRO A 5 -4.33 -1.18 -1.20
CA PRO A 5 -3.39 -1.73 -2.16
C PRO A 5 -4.04 -2.66 -3.19
N TYR A 6 -5.13 -3.32 -2.80
CA TYR A 6 -5.98 -4.12 -3.68
C TYR A 6 -6.40 -3.39 -4.97
N PHE A 7 -6.92 -2.16 -4.85
CA PHE A 7 -7.42 -1.43 -6.03
C PHE A 7 -6.29 -1.08 -6.98
N ALA A 8 -5.11 -0.72 -6.45
CA ALA A 8 -3.94 -0.43 -7.26
C ALA A 8 -3.45 -1.66 -8.01
N TYR A 9 -3.41 -2.82 -7.36
CA TYR A 9 -3.07 -4.08 -8.03
C TYR A 9 -4.08 -4.44 -9.12
N THR A 10 -5.38 -4.32 -8.86
CA THR A 10 -6.38 -4.64 -9.89
C THR A 10 -6.41 -3.66 -11.06
N ALA A 11 -5.98 -2.41 -10.85
CA ALA A 11 -5.93 -1.40 -11.88
C ALA A 11 -4.72 -1.57 -12.80
N ASP A 12 -3.57 -2.00 -12.25
CA ASP A 12 -2.34 -2.23 -13.00
C ASP A 12 -1.55 -3.44 -12.48
N PRO A 13 -2.02 -4.67 -12.77
CA PRO A 13 -1.40 -5.89 -12.27
C PRO A 13 -0.05 -6.21 -12.93
N LEU A 14 0.33 -5.51 -14.01
CA LEU A 14 1.61 -5.70 -14.69
C LEU A 14 2.73 -4.91 -14.01
N ASN A 15 2.43 -3.72 -13.47
CA ASN A 15 3.41 -2.87 -12.81
C ASN A 15 3.35 -2.94 -11.28
N VAL A 16 2.20 -3.31 -10.70
CA VAL A 16 2.06 -3.47 -9.25
C VAL A 16 2.30 -4.94 -8.88
N GLN A 17 3.39 -5.20 -8.16
CA GLN A 17 3.69 -6.55 -7.69
C GLN A 17 2.71 -6.97 -6.58
N LEU A 18 2.16 -8.18 -6.69
CA LEU A 18 1.22 -8.69 -5.69
C LEU A 18 1.86 -8.79 -4.29
N ASP A 19 3.10 -9.26 -4.22
CA ASP A 19 3.84 -9.38 -2.95
C ASP A 19 4.09 -8.00 -2.30
N TYR A 20 4.23 -6.95 -3.11
CA TYR A 20 4.36 -5.57 -2.62
C TYR A 20 3.06 -5.05 -2.01
N ALA A 21 1.92 -5.43 -2.58
CA ALA A 21 0.61 -5.06 -2.08
C ALA A 21 0.19 -5.87 -0.83
N LEU A 22 0.80 -7.06 -0.62
CA LEU A 22 0.49 -7.99 0.47
C LEU A 22 1.53 -8.02 1.60
N PHE A 23 2.44 -7.06 1.70
CA PHE A 23 3.51 -7.02 2.71
C PHE A 23 4.48 -8.22 2.67
N ARG A 24 4.68 -8.83 1.50
CA ARG A 24 5.51 -10.03 1.30
C ARG A 24 6.73 -9.81 0.40
N ALA A 25 6.99 -8.58 -0.05
CA ALA A 25 8.10 -8.34 -0.94
C ALA A 25 9.44 -8.67 -0.25
N PRO A 26 10.28 -9.53 -0.85
CA PRO A 26 11.57 -9.92 -0.25
C PRO A 26 12.67 -8.88 -0.45
N TYR A 27 12.40 -7.82 -1.21
CA TYR A 27 13.31 -6.72 -1.52
C TYR A 27 12.52 -5.40 -1.62
N PRO A 28 13.16 -4.24 -1.46
CA PRO A 28 12.48 -2.96 -1.63
C PRO A 28 12.02 -2.81 -3.08
N VAL A 29 10.74 -2.52 -3.27
CA VAL A 29 10.11 -2.40 -4.60
C VAL A 29 10.09 -0.94 -5.06
N VAL A 30 9.95 -0.01 -4.11
CA VAL A 30 10.07 1.42 -4.35
C VAL A 30 11.22 1.95 -3.53
N GLN A 31 12.14 2.65 -4.17
CA GLN A 31 13.25 3.32 -3.51
C GLN A 31 13.22 4.80 -3.89
N ASP A 32 12.84 5.64 -2.94
CA ASP A 32 12.87 7.10 -3.09
C ASP A 32 13.99 7.66 -2.21
N SER A 33 15.10 8.02 -2.84
CA SER A 33 16.28 8.57 -2.17
C SER A 33 16.80 7.63 -1.06
N SER A 34 16.58 7.96 0.22
CA SER A 34 16.96 7.14 1.37
C SER A 34 15.83 6.26 1.91
N LEU A 35 14.63 6.34 1.36
CA LEU A 35 13.47 5.55 1.77
C LEU A 35 13.35 4.32 0.90
N ALA A 36 13.50 3.15 1.52
CA ALA A 36 13.35 1.85 0.88
C ALA A 36 12.02 1.24 1.34
N ASN A 37 11.05 1.22 0.43
CA ASN A 37 9.70 0.75 0.70
C ASN A 37 9.51 -0.69 0.24
N TYR A 38 9.24 -1.56 1.19
CA TYR A 38 9.03 -3.01 1.00
C TYR A 38 7.56 -3.37 0.82
N ASN A 39 6.65 -2.46 1.15
CA ASN A 39 5.22 -2.65 0.92
C ASN A 39 4.59 -1.34 0.42
N MET A 40 3.45 -1.50 -0.25
CA MET A 40 2.73 -0.38 -0.88
C MET A 40 2.11 0.58 0.14
N PHE A 41 1.80 0.08 1.34
CA PHE A 41 1.21 0.88 2.40
C PHE A 41 2.20 1.95 2.90
N ASP A 42 3.43 1.54 3.21
CA ASP A 42 4.49 2.44 3.67
C ASP A 42 4.83 3.48 2.61
N ALA A 43 4.96 3.08 1.33
CA ALA A 43 5.18 4.04 0.25
C ALA A 43 4.04 5.05 0.09
N THR A 44 2.79 4.63 0.34
CA THR A 44 1.65 5.55 0.32
C THR A 44 1.73 6.52 1.49
N VAL A 45 2.04 6.04 2.70
CA VAL A 45 2.20 6.88 3.90
C VAL A 45 3.33 7.90 3.71
N ASP A 46 4.49 7.48 3.22
CA ASP A 46 5.64 8.34 2.94
C ASP A 46 5.33 9.42 1.89
N ALA A 47 4.60 9.05 0.83
CA ALA A 47 4.16 9.98 -0.19
C ALA A 47 3.23 11.07 0.39
N PHE A 48 2.32 10.69 1.30
CA PHE A 48 1.47 11.65 2.00
C PHE A 48 2.27 12.54 2.95
N TYR A 49 3.22 11.99 3.72
CA TYR A 49 4.11 12.80 4.56
C TYR A 49 4.90 13.81 3.72
N SER A 50 5.49 13.36 2.61
CA SER A 50 6.22 14.24 1.68
C SER A 50 5.33 15.34 1.10
N ALA A 51 4.06 15.04 0.78
CA ALA A 51 3.12 16.03 0.28
C ALA A 51 2.73 17.06 1.36
N ILE A 52 2.54 16.61 2.61
CA ILE A 52 2.23 17.46 3.77
C ILE A 52 3.41 18.39 4.12
N GLU A 53 4.63 17.87 4.11
CA GLU A 53 5.85 18.66 4.30
C GLU A 53 5.98 19.72 3.21
N LYS A 54 5.80 19.36 1.94
CA LYS A 54 5.79 20.32 0.81
C LYS A 54 4.68 21.35 0.91
N ALA A 55 3.54 21.00 1.51
CA ALA A 55 2.43 21.92 1.78
C ALA A 55 2.69 22.83 3.00
N GLY A 56 3.85 22.71 3.67
CA GLY A 56 4.24 23.54 4.81
C GLY A 56 3.46 23.25 6.08
N LYS A 57 2.95 22.01 6.25
CA LYS A 57 2.17 21.58 7.43
C LYS A 57 2.74 20.32 8.09
N PRO A 58 4.03 20.29 8.49
CA PRO A 58 4.67 19.07 8.98
C PRO A 58 4.00 18.47 10.24
N ASP A 59 3.27 19.26 11.02
CA ASP A 59 2.63 18.83 12.27
C ASP A 59 1.29 18.08 12.08
N VAL A 60 0.93 17.72 10.85
CA VAL A 60 -0.31 16.98 10.57
C VAL A 60 -0.10 15.49 10.81
N ASN A 61 -0.75 14.97 11.84
CA ASN A 61 -0.79 13.53 12.10
C ASN A 61 -1.62 12.80 11.02
N ILE A 62 -0.99 11.84 10.35
CA ILE A 62 -1.66 10.95 9.41
C ILE A 62 -2.27 9.78 10.17
N ILE A 63 -3.61 9.66 10.09
CA ILE A 63 -4.34 8.49 10.63
C ILE A 63 -4.89 7.70 9.44
N VAL A 64 -4.57 6.41 9.40
CA VAL A 64 -5.20 5.47 8.46
C VAL A 64 -6.55 5.05 9.04
N SER A 65 -7.62 5.45 8.37
CA SER A 65 -8.98 5.20 8.84
C SER A 65 -9.51 3.85 8.37
N LYS A 66 -9.06 3.40 7.19
CA LYS A 66 -9.43 2.10 6.60
C LYS A 66 -8.28 1.56 5.75
N SER A 67 -7.96 0.29 5.98
CA SER A 67 -7.04 -0.53 5.19
C SER A 67 -7.58 -1.95 5.18
N GLY A 68 -7.45 -2.68 4.07
CA GLY A 68 -7.92 -4.06 3.99
C GLY A 68 -7.84 -4.65 2.58
N TRP A 69 -7.91 -5.98 2.53
CA TRP A 69 -7.99 -6.76 1.29
C TRP A 69 -9.34 -7.48 1.22
N PRO A 70 -10.07 -7.47 0.10
CA PRO A 70 -11.38 -8.13 0.03
C PRO A 70 -11.23 -9.65 0.08
N SER A 71 -12.07 -10.31 0.87
CA SER A 71 -12.06 -11.78 1.03
C SER A 71 -12.90 -12.55 0.00
N ALA A 72 -13.74 -11.87 -0.77
CA ALA A 72 -14.56 -12.43 -1.85
C ALA A 72 -14.99 -11.34 -2.85
N GLY A 73 -15.35 -11.73 -4.08
CA GLY A 73 -16.04 -10.87 -5.06
C GLY A 73 -15.33 -10.58 -6.40
N ASN A 74 -14.05 -10.93 -6.53
CA ASN A 74 -13.26 -10.74 -7.75
C ASN A 74 -12.32 -11.93 -8.04
N GLY A 75 -12.89 -13.14 -8.05
CA GLY A 75 -12.18 -14.36 -8.44
C GLY A 75 -10.94 -14.67 -7.61
N ASN A 76 -9.83 -15.01 -8.28
CA ASN A 76 -8.59 -15.49 -7.64
C ASN A 76 -7.82 -14.42 -6.86
N LEU A 77 -8.25 -13.15 -6.92
CA LEU A 77 -7.59 -12.00 -6.26
C LEU A 77 -8.28 -11.57 -4.97
N THR A 78 -9.43 -12.14 -4.66
CA THR A 78 -10.19 -11.87 -3.43
C THR A 78 -10.51 -13.20 -2.78
N THR A 79 -9.50 -13.77 -2.14
CA THR A 79 -9.64 -15.04 -1.41
C THR A 79 -9.47 -14.78 0.07
N LEU A 80 -10.06 -15.66 0.90
CA LEU A 80 -9.87 -15.64 2.34
C LEU A 80 -8.39 -15.78 2.74
N GLU A 81 -7.58 -16.43 1.91
CA GLU A 81 -6.14 -16.59 2.13
C GLU A 81 -5.39 -15.26 1.98
N LEU A 82 -5.74 -14.47 0.97
CA LEU A 82 -5.15 -13.15 0.74
C LEU A 82 -5.58 -12.14 1.81
N ASP A 83 -6.85 -12.15 2.24
CA ASP A 83 -7.33 -11.33 3.37
C ASP A 83 -6.58 -11.67 4.68
N ARG A 84 -6.35 -12.95 4.96
CA ARG A 84 -5.57 -13.36 6.15
C ARG A 84 -4.11 -12.94 6.07
N THR A 85 -3.52 -12.92 4.88
CA THR A 85 -2.12 -12.54 4.66
C THR A 85 -1.90 -11.03 4.85
N TYR A 86 -2.92 -10.23 4.57
CA TYR A 86 -2.87 -8.77 4.65
C TYR A 86 -3.06 -8.22 6.08
N LYS A 87 -3.59 -9.02 7.01
CA LYS A 87 -3.79 -8.64 8.42
C LYS A 87 -2.53 -8.80 9.25
#